data_AF-A0A382S9F4-F1
#
_entry.id   AF-A0A382S9F4-F1
#
_cell.length_a   1.000
_cell.length_b   1.000
_cell.length_c   1.000
_cell.angle_alpha   90.00
_cell.angle_beta   90.00
_cell.angle_gamma   90.00
#
_symmetry.space_group_name_H-M   'P 1'
#
loop_
_entity.id
_entity.type
_entity.pdbx_description
1 polymer ?
#
loop_
_entity_poly.entity_id
_entity_poly.type
_entity_poly.pdbx_seq_one_letter_code
_entity_poly.pdbx_strand_id
1 'polypeptide(L)'
;MLSTGRQVTLLLALVCALYYNALGNAFHYDDFHSIVHNSHIRQPSNFPIFLSDPSLFSVDPRQAMYRPLLLLTYGVNYMLGGLDPAGY
;
A
#
# COMPACT_ATOMS: atom_id res chain seq x y z
N MET A 1 1.37 -35.86 23.98
CA MET A 1 0.74 -34.63 23.42
C MET A 1 1.78 -33.52 23.38
N LEU A 2 1.83 -32.72 22.31
CA LEU A 2 2.69 -31.52 22.26
C LEU A 2 2.20 -30.51 23.32
N SER A 3 3.12 -29.75 23.91
CA SER A 3 2.73 -28.63 24.77
C SER A 3 2.09 -27.53 23.93
N THR A 4 1.22 -26.72 24.54
CA THR A 4 0.57 -25.58 23.89
C THR A 4 1.57 -24.65 23.20
N GLY A 5 2.72 -24.40 23.82
CA GLY A 5 3.78 -23.58 23.23
C GLY A 5 4.31 -24.15 21.89
N ARG A 6 4.53 -25.47 21.81
CA ARG A 6 4.97 -26.11 20.56
C ARG A 6 3.89 -26.05 19.47
N GLN A 7 2.62 -26.19 19.85
CA GLN A 7 1.51 -26.07 18.91
C GLN A 7 1.42 -24.66 18.33
N VAL A 8 1.57 -23.62 19.16
CA VAL A 8 1.58 -22.21 18.72
C VAL A 8 2.76 -21.94 17.76
N THR A 9 3.97 -22.40 18.08
CA THR A 9 5.12 -22.24 17.19
C THR A 9 4.90 -22.92 15.84
N LEU A 10 4.38 -24.15 15.83
CA LEU A 10 4.09 -24.87 14.58
C LEU A 10 3.01 -24.17 13.75
N LEU A 11 1.97 -23.66 14.41
CA LEU A 11 0.92 -22.90 13.74
C LEU A 11 1.48 -21.62 13.09
N LEU A 12 2.29 -20.84 13.84
CA LEU A 12 2.92 -19.63 13.31
C LEU A 12 3.84 -19.95 12.13
N ALA A 13 4.67 -20.98 12.24
CA ALA A 13 5.55 -21.41 11.16
C ALA A 13 4.76 -21.81 9.91
N LEU A 14 3.64 -22.55 10.07
CA LEU A 14 2.79 -22.95 8.97
C LEU A 14 2.12 -21.74 8.30
N VAL A 15 1.61 -20.78 9.07
CA VAL A 15 1.02 -19.55 8.54
C VAL A 15 2.08 -18.76 7.75
N CYS A 16 3.28 -18.56 8.31
CA CYS A 16 4.37 -17.90 7.60
C CYS A 16 4.73 -18.61 6.29
N ALA A 17 4.84 -19.95 6.30
CA ALA A 17 5.17 -20.73 5.12
C ALA A 17 4.10 -20.63 4.02
N LEU A 18 2.82 -20.68 4.40
CA LEU A 18 1.70 -20.61 3.47
C LEU A 18 1.56 -19.23 2.81
N TYR A 19 1.91 -18.15 3.53
CA TYR A 19 1.81 -16.78 3.02
C TYR A 19 3.14 -16.22 2.49
N TYR A 20 4.24 -16.97 2.58
CA TYR A 20 5.56 -16.50 2.14
C TYR A 20 5.56 -16.06 0.66
N ASN A 21 4.82 -16.76 -0.20
CA ASN A 21 4.72 -16.42 -1.62
C ASN A 21 3.97 -15.10 -1.89
N ALA A 22 3.20 -14.58 -0.92
CA ALA A 22 2.47 -13.33 -1.08
C ALA A 22 3.37 -12.08 -0.96
N LEU A 23 4.56 -12.22 -0.36
CA LEU A 23 5.49 -11.10 -0.15
C LEU A 23 6.05 -10.51 -1.46
N GLY A 24 6.03 -11.29 -2.55
CA GLY A 24 6.52 -10.87 -3.86
C GLY A 24 5.42 -10.47 -4.85
N ASN A 25 4.19 -10.27 -4.39
CA ASN A 25 3.09 -9.89 -5.28
C ASN A 25 3.24 -8.45 -5.78
N ALA A 26 2.76 -8.21 -7.00
CA ALA A 26 2.72 -6.88 -7.59
C ALA A 26 1.48 -6.08 -7.13
N PHE A 27 1.43 -4.79 -7.48
CA PHE A 27 0.23 -3.96 -7.39
C PHE A 27 -0.94 -4.53 -8.21
N HIS A 28 -2.16 -4.41 -7.69
CA HIS A 28 -3.38 -4.90 -8.34
C HIS A 28 -4.58 -3.97 -8.11
N TYR A 29 -5.57 -4.03 -9.00
CA TYR A 29 -6.85 -3.29 -8.88
C TYR A 29 -6.66 -1.78 -8.66
N ASP A 30 -7.10 -1.27 -7.50
CA ASP A 30 -7.12 0.16 -7.19
C ASP A 30 -5.72 0.75 -7.08
N ASP A 31 -4.69 -0.08 -6.86
CA ASP A 31 -3.30 0.36 -6.82
C ASP A 31 -2.88 1.00 -8.14
N PHE A 32 -3.44 0.56 -9.28
CA PHE A 32 -3.05 1.09 -10.58
C PHE A 32 -3.39 2.57 -10.72
N HIS A 33 -4.62 2.96 -10.38
CA HIS A 33 -5.06 4.33 -10.57
C HIS A 33 -4.65 5.24 -9.41
N SER A 34 -4.46 4.69 -8.20
CA SER A 34 -4.13 5.47 -7.00
C SER A 34 -2.63 5.54 -6.68
N ILE A 35 -1.83 4.56 -7.11
CA ILE A 35 -0.37 4.50 -6.89
C ILE A 35 0.39 4.49 -8.22
N VAL A 36 0.24 3.43 -9.03
CA VAL A 36 1.15 3.15 -10.16
C VAL A 36 1.10 4.26 -11.22
N HIS A 37 -0.10 4.68 -11.62
CA HIS A 37 -0.32 5.69 -12.65
C HIS A 37 -0.61 7.08 -12.09
N ASN A 38 -0.76 7.21 -10.76
CA ASN A 38 -1.03 8.48 -10.14
C ASN A 38 0.24 9.35 -10.09
N SER A 39 0.35 10.36 -10.96
CA SER A 39 1.46 11.30 -10.92
C SER A 39 1.42 12.23 -9.71
N HIS A 40 0.26 12.41 -9.07
CA HIS A 40 0.09 13.35 -7.97
C HIS A 40 0.92 12.96 -6.73
N ILE A 41 1.07 11.67 -6.44
CA ILE A 41 1.86 11.17 -5.30
C ILE A 41 3.37 11.31 -5.51
N ARG A 42 3.82 11.58 -6.73
CA ARG A 42 5.25 11.70 -7.09
C ARG A 42 5.80 13.10 -6.84
N GLN A 43 4.93 14.06 -6.50
CA GLN A 43 5.25 15.47 -6.35
C GLN A 43 4.94 15.91 -4.91
N PRO A 44 5.96 16.05 -4.03
CA PRO A 44 5.75 16.48 -2.64
C PRO A 44 5.06 17.83 -2.49
N SER A 45 5.14 18.69 -3.52
CA SER A 45 4.40 19.95 -3.59
C SER A 45 2.88 19.77 -3.52
N ASN A 46 2.35 18.57 -3.82
CA ASN A 46 0.93 18.28 -3.75
C ASN A 46 0.45 17.88 -2.34
N PHE A 47 1.35 17.68 -1.36
CA PHE A 47 0.97 17.21 -0.03
C PHE A 47 -0.07 18.11 0.66
N PRO A 48 0.02 19.45 0.61
CA PRO A 48 -1.03 20.30 1.13
C PRO A 48 -2.36 20.18 0.37
N ILE A 49 -2.30 19.90 -0.94
CA ILE A 49 -3.48 19.80 -1.82
C ILE A 49 -4.28 18.53 -1.51
N PHE A 50 -3.62 17.44 -1.10
CA PHE A 50 -4.28 16.19 -0.69
C PHE A 50 -5.33 16.41 0.42
N LEU A 51 -5.15 17.45 1.24
CA LEU A 51 -6.05 17.80 2.35
C LEU A 51 -7.32 18.54 1.90
N SER A 52 -7.41 18.98 0.65
CA SER A 52 -8.52 19.80 0.17
C SER A 52 -9.13 19.33 -1.16
N ASP A 53 -8.38 18.60 -1.98
CA ASP A 53 -8.82 18.15 -3.31
C ASP A 53 -8.82 16.60 -3.43
N PRO A 54 -10.00 15.95 -3.35
CA PRO A 54 -10.11 14.49 -3.46
C PRO A 54 -9.84 13.97 -4.89
N SER A 55 -9.78 14.82 -5.90
CA SER A 55 -9.53 14.38 -7.28
C SER A 55 -8.12 13.84 -7.49
N LEU A 56 -7.16 14.21 -6.62
CA LEU A 56 -5.79 13.72 -6.68
C LEU A 56 -5.62 12.27 -6.21
N PHE A 57 -6.67 11.66 -5.64
CA PHE A 57 -6.63 10.27 -5.19
C PHE A 57 -6.35 9.29 -6.33
N SER A 58 -6.83 9.61 -7.53
CA SER A 58 -6.77 8.73 -8.69
C SER A 58 -6.30 9.50 -9.92
N VAL A 59 -5.61 8.81 -10.83
CA VAL A 59 -5.38 9.31 -12.19
C VAL A 59 -6.69 9.53 -12.97
N ASP A 60 -7.78 8.85 -12.58
CA ASP A 60 -9.14 9.12 -13.07
C ASP A 60 -9.93 9.90 -12.03
N PRO A 61 -10.21 11.21 -12.24
CA PRO A 61 -10.98 12.03 -11.30
C PRO A 61 -12.40 11.50 -11.01
N ARG A 62 -12.94 10.60 -11.84
CA ARG A 62 -14.25 9.97 -11.58
C ARG A 62 -14.18 8.93 -10.45
N GLN A 63 -12.98 8.44 -10.13
CA GLN A 63 -12.71 7.53 -9.03
C GLN A 63 -12.20 8.29 -7.78
N ALA A 64 -12.47 9.60 -7.69
CA ALA A 64 -12.06 10.43 -6.57
C ALA A 64 -12.57 9.90 -5.22
N MET A 65 -11.68 9.89 -4.24
CA MET A 65 -12.00 9.57 -2.85
C MET A 65 -11.29 10.55 -1.92
N TYR A 66 -11.99 11.08 -0.92
CA TYR A 66 -11.34 11.90 0.10
C TYR A 66 -10.59 11.03 1.12
N ARG A 67 -9.32 10.73 0.81
CA ARG A 67 -8.40 9.91 1.64
C ARG A 67 -7.04 10.61 1.85
N PRO A 68 -7.02 11.81 2.43
CA PRO A 68 -5.82 12.65 2.52
C PRO A 68 -4.63 11.94 3.18
N LEU A 69 -4.85 11.27 4.31
CA LEU A 69 -3.78 10.61 5.06
C LEU A 69 -3.18 9.44 4.27
N LEU A 70 -4.01 8.69 3.54
CA LEU A 70 -3.54 7.60 2.67
C LEU A 70 -2.68 8.15 1.53
N LEU A 71 -3.11 9.24 0.90
CA LEU A 71 -2.40 9.85 -0.22
C LEU A 71 -1.06 10.46 0.22
N LEU A 72 -1.01 11.04 1.43
CA LEU A 72 0.24 11.44 2.08
C LEU A 72 1.16 10.24 2.31
N THR A 73 0.64 9.14 2.85
CA THR A 73 1.41 7.89 3.03
C THR A 73 1.94 7.35 1.72
N TYR A 74 1.13 7.29 0.65
CA TYR A 74 1.59 6.86 -0.68
C TYR A 74 2.68 7.77 -1.25
N GLY A 75 2.57 9.09 -1.03
CA GLY A 75 3.62 10.03 -1.42
C GLY A 75 4.93 9.76 -0.69
N VAL A 76 4.89 9.54 0.62
CA VAL A 76 6.08 9.19 1.42
C VAL A 76 6.66 7.84 1.00
N ASN A 77 5.83 6.81 0.82
CA ASN A 77 6.25 5.49 0.36
C ASN A 77 6.95 5.57 -1.00
N TYR A 78 6.38 6.34 -1.94
CA TYR A 78 6.99 6.57 -3.25
C TYR A 78 8.36 7.27 -3.13
N MET A 79 8.48 8.27 -2.24
CA MET A 79 9.76 8.96 -2.01
C MET A 79 10.85 8.03 -1.45
N LEU A 80 10.47 7.04 -0.64
CA LEU A 80 11.41 6.12 0.01
C LEU A 80 11.76 4.89 -0.85
N GLY A 81 10.79 4.34 -1.57
CA GLY A 81 10.92 3.05 -2.25
C GLY A 81 10.41 3.01 -3.70
N GLY A 82 9.94 4.13 -4.26
CA GLY A 82 9.41 4.17 -5.61
C GLY A 82 8.17 3.29 -5.77
N LEU A 83 8.16 2.43 -6.79
CA LEU A 83 7.06 1.48 -7.06
C LEU A 83 7.40 0.05 -6.59
N ASP A 84 8.11 -0.09 -5.48
CA ASP A 84 8.29 -1.38 -4.81
C ASP A 84 7.07 -1.66 -3.89
N PRO A 85 6.23 -2.68 -4.18
CA PRO A 85 5.07 -3.01 -3.35
C PRO A 85 5.41 -3.32 -1.89
N ALA A 86 6.64 -3.74 -1.58
CA ALA A 86 7.07 -4.00 -0.20
C ALA A 86 7.08 -2.73 0.67
N GLY A 87 7.10 -1.55 0.05
CA GLY A 87 7.07 -0.24 0.72
C GLY A 87 5.67 0.37 0.91
N TYR A 88 4.59 -0.33 0.51
CA TYR A 88 3.21 0.17 0.57
C TYR A 88 2.36 -0.62 1.57
#